data_AF-A0A537RXL8-F1
#
_entry.id   AF-A0A537RXL8-F1
#
_cell.length_a   1.000
_cell.length_b   1.000
_cell.length_c   1.000
_cell.angle_alpha   90.00
_cell.angle_beta   90.00
_cell.angle_gamma   90.00
#
_symmetry.space_group_name_H-M   'P 1'
#
loop_
_entity.id
_entity.type
_entity.pdbx_description
1 polymer ?
#
loop_
_entity_poly.entity_id
_entity_poly.type
_entity_poly.pdbx_seq_one_letter_code
_entity_poly.pdbx_strand_id
1 'polypeptide(L)'
;RCSTCHCFEPQPRAPASRPPCDGYQEGYPFLFLTSHGDKGELTIDLPGFHFQQLTPGQLKTMLDDSGIRRRVIVISACHSGSFIRALANPTTLVITAARADRSSFGCEDRRRWTYFGDAYFNQALRQDMSFTRAFDKARRLITLWETTERLVPSLPQMAGGEALGAPRLNMN
;
A
#
# COMPACT_ATOMS: atom_id res chain seq x y z
N ARG A 1 44.16 1.03 16.35
CA ARG A 1 45.16 0.73 15.30
C ARG A 1 44.53 -0.31 14.38
N CYS A 2 44.35 0.10 13.12
CA CYS A 2 44.25 -0.63 11.84
C CYS A 2 43.75 -2.08 11.81
N SER A 3 43.10 -2.58 10.76
CA SER A 3 42.52 -2.07 9.50
C SER A 3 42.24 -3.36 8.74
N THR A 4 41.10 -3.50 8.05
CA THR A 4 41.04 -3.89 6.62
C THR A 4 39.60 -3.99 6.14
N CYS A 5 39.29 -3.19 5.13
CA CYS A 5 38.23 -3.49 4.17
C CYS A 5 38.57 -4.80 3.45
N HIS A 6 37.57 -5.66 3.22
CA HIS A 6 37.64 -6.65 2.14
C HIS A 6 36.49 -6.43 1.17
N CYS A 7 36.92 -6.26 -0.07
CA CYS A 7 36.11 -6.11 -1.26
C CYS A 7 35.29 -7.38 -1.51
N PHE A 8 34.17 -7.16 -2.18
CA PHE A 8 33.22 -8.13 -2.71
C PHE A 8 33.92 -9.29 -3.45
N GLU A 9 33.97 -10.47 -2.82
CA GLU A 9 34.25 -11.74 -3.50
C GLU A 9 32.95 -12.28 -4.15
N PRO A 10 32.99 -12.78 -5.39
CA PRO A 10 31.84 -13.47 -5.98
C PRO A 10 31.67 -14.79 -5.22
N GLN A 11 30.63 -14.88 -4.40
CA GLN A 11 30.30 -16.08 -3.65
C GLN A 11 30.19 -17.29 -4.61
N PRO A 12 30.78 -18.45 -4.28
CA PRO A 12 30.62 -19.66 -5.08
C PRO A 12 29.14 -20.06 -5.11
N ARG A 13 28.70 -20.59 -6.27
CA ARG A 13 27.31 -20.98 -6.53
C ARG A 13 26.73 -21.72 -5.33
N ALA A 14 25.64 -21.19 -4.79
CA ALA A 14 24.90 -21.82 -3.71
C ALA A 14 24.64 -23.31 -4.02
N PRO A 15 24.74 -24.22 -3.02
CA PRO A 15 24.53 -25.64 -3.24
C PRO A 15 23.12 -25.92 -3.77
N ALA A 16 23.04 -26.81 -4.76
CA ALA A 16 21.84 -27.22 -5.49
C ALA A 16 20.84 -28.07 -4.67
N SER A 17 20.74 -27.82 -3.36
CA SER A 17 19.86 -28.53 -2.44
C SER A 17 19.00 -27.61 -1.59
N ARG A 18 18.84 -26.33 -1.96
CA ARG A 18 17.68 -25.57 -1.49
C ARG A 18 16.44 -26.35 -1.94
N PRO A 19 15.56 -26.77 -1.02
CA PRO A 19 14.30 -27.38 -1.43
C PRO A 19 13.64 -26.40 -2.40
N PRO A 20 13.11 -26.88 -3.53
CA PRO A 20 12.40 -26.03 -4.46
C PRO A 20 11.32 -25.30 -3.66
N CYS A 21 11.12 -24.02 -3.95
CA CYS A 21 10.09 -23.20 -3.30
C CYS A 21 8.69 -23.66 -3.77
N ASP A 22 8.38 -24.93 -3.59
CA ASP A 22 7.13 -25.62 -3.91
C ASP A 22 6.14 -25.34 -2.78
N GLY A 23 5.87 -24.05 -2.59
CA GLY A 23 5.12 -23.55 -1.46
C GLY A 23 5.02 -22.03 -1.39
N TYR A 24 5.60 -21.28 -2.34
CA TYR A 24 5.11 -19.93 -2.56
C TYR A 24 3.69 -20.05 -3.09
N GLN A 25 2.72 -19.91 -2.18
CA GLN A 25 1.38 -19.46 -2.53
C GLN A 25 1.56 -18.34 -3.56
N GLU A 26 0.80 -18.35 -4.66
CA GLU A 26 0.77 -17.23 -5.61
C GLU A 26 0.37 -15.96 -4.84
N GLY A 27 1.36 -15.29 -4.24
CA GLY A 27 1.17 -14.13 -3.41
C GLY A 27 0.95 -12.95 -4.33
N TYR A 28 -0.12 -12.20 -4.11
CA TYR A 28 -0.26 -10.91 -4.75
C TYR A 28 0.71 -9.94 -4.09
N PRO A 29 1.69 -9.35 -4.83
CA PRO A 29 2.50 -8.29 -4.28
C PRO A 29 1.60 -7.18 -3.72
N PHE A 30 1.86 -6.85 -2.46
CA PHE A 30 1.16 -5.84 -1.69
C PHE A 30 2.05 -4.61 -1.59
N LEU A 31 1.64 -3.52 -2.24
CA LEU A 31 2.35 -2.24 -2.20
C LEU A 31 1.60 -1.29 -1.28
N PHE A 32 2.25 -0.86 -0.20
CA PHE A 32 1.74 0.20 0.67
C PHE A 32 2.55 1.48 0.47
N LEU A 33 1.86 2.53 0.01
CA LEU A 33 2.43 3.87 -0.16
C LEU A 33 1.85 4.78 0.93
N THR A 34 2.73 5.44 1.67
CA THR A 34 2.35 6.44 2.66
C THR A 34 3.20 7.68 2.47
N SER A 35 2.56 8.83 2.31
CA SER A 35 3.24 10.12 2.16
C SER A 35 2.24 11.27 2.36
N HIS A 36 2.73 12.49 2.27
CA HIS A 36 1.89 13.62 1.89
C HIS A 36 1.39 13.44 0.46
N GLY A 37 0.27 14.10 0.14
CA GLY A 37 -0.31 14.06 -1.18
C GLY A 37 -1.13 15.30 -1.46
N ASP A 38 -1.11 15.72 -2.71
CA ASP A 38 -2.01 16.72 -3.26
C ASP A 38 -2.84 16.07 -4.38
N LYS A 39 -3.75 16.82 -4.99
CA LYS A 39 -4.61 16.33 -6.06
C LYS A 39 -3.78 15.79 -7.23
N GLY A 40 -3.75 14.46 -7.36
CA GLY A 40 -3.06 13.79 -8.46
C GLY A 40 -1.56 13.60 -8.26
N GLU A 41 -1.03 13.82 -7.05
CA GLU A 41 0.39 13.72 -6.77
C GLU A 41 0.65 13.13 -5.38
N LEU A 42 1.62 12.21 -5.29
CA LEU A 42 2.19 11.78 -4.02
C LEU A 42 3.55 12.43 -3.84
N THR A 43 3.78 12.97 -2.65
CA THR A 43 5.04 13.61 -2.36
C THR A 43 6.14 12.59 -2.17
N ILE A 44 7.24 12.81 -2.88
CA ILE A 44 8.51 12.13 -2.64
C ILE A 44 9.42 13.17 -2.02
N ASP A 45 9.68 13.05 -0.73
CA ASP A 45 10.61 13.92 -0.01
C ASP A 45 11.77 13.09 0.53
N LEU A 46 12.98 13.50 0.18
CA LEU A 46 14.22 12.96 0.71
C LEU A 46 15.18 14.13 0.93
N PRO A 47 15.57 14.42 2.18
CA PRO A 47 16.40 15.58 2.49
C PRO A 47 17.67 15.63 1.63
N GLY A 48 17.91 16.77 0.98
CA GLY A 48 19.05 16.98 0.09
C GLY A 48 18.83 16.59 -1.38
N PHE A 49 17.63 16.10 -1.73
CA PHE A 49 17.29 15.75 -3.11
C PHE A 49 15.95 16.36 -3.51
N HIS A 50 15.88 16.89 -4.74
CA HIS A 50 14.64 17.38 -5.34
C HIS A 50 14.11 16.31 -6.30
N PHE A 51 13.04 15.64 -5.90
CA PHE A 51 12.34 14.69 -6.75
C PHE A 51 11.08 15.32 -7.36
N GLN A 52 10.77 14.90 -8.59
CA GLN A 52 9.43 15.13 -9.12
C GLN A 52 8.42 14.35 -8.27
N GLN A 53 7.28 14.97 -8.00
CA GLN A 53 6.18 14.31 -7.30
C GLN A 53 5.71 13.11 -8.13
N LEU A 54 5.28 12.04 -7.46
CA LEU A 54 4.84 10.83 -8.13
C LEU A 54 3.40 11.00 -8.61
N THR A 55 3.20 11.01 -9.92
CA THR A 55 1.87 11.06 -10.53
C THR A 55 1.26 9.66 -10.68
N PRO A 56 -0.08 9.53 -10.80
CA PRO A 56 -0.74 8.26 -11.07
C PRO A 56 -0.24 7.57 -12.34
N GLY A 57 0.07 8.35 -13.39
CA GLY A 57 0.59 7.83 -14.66
C GLY A 57 1.99 7.23 -14.50
N GLN A 58 2.90 7.95 -13.83
CA GLN A 58 4.24 7.45 -13.56
C GLN A 58 4.21 6.18 -12.71
N LEU A 59 3.41 6.15 -11.64
CA LEU A 59 3.26 4.96 -10.81
C LEU A 59 2.72 3.78 -11.64
N LYS A 60 1.73 4.01 -12.51
CA LYS A 60 1.21 2.97 -13.41
C LYS A 60 2.31 2.39 -14.31
N THR A 61 3.09 3.24 -14.97
CA THR A 61 4.18 2.83 -15.85
C THR A 61 5.23 2.01 -15.09
N MET A 62 5.70 2.50 -13.94
CA MET A 62 6.68 1.78 -13.10
C MET A 62 6.18 0.39 -12.71
N LEU A 63 4.89 0.29 -12.39
CA LEU A 63 4.21 -0.94 -12.02
C LEU A 63 4.04 -1.90 -13.21
N ASP A 64 3.76 -1.40 -14.41
CA ASP A 64 3.65 -2.23 -15.60
C ASP A 64 5.01 -2.74 -16.05
N ASP A 65 6.04 -1.89 -16.02
CA ASP A 65 7.42 -2.22 -16.38
C ASP A 65 8.04 -3.28 -15.46
N SER A 66 7.58 -3.36 -14.22
CA SER A 66 8.05 -4.38 -13.27
C SER A 66 7.51 -5.79 -13.59
N GLY A 67 6.63 -5.96 -14.58
CA GLY A 67 6.02 -7.24 -14.95
C GLY A 67 5.03 -7.80 -13.93
N ILE A 68 4.66 -7.02 -12.90
CA ILE A 68 3.72 -7.44 -11.86
C ILE A 68 2.29 -7.34 -12.41
N ARG A 69 1.70 -8.49 -12.75
CA ARG A 69 0.36 -8.50 -13.38
C ARG A 69 -0.80 -8.47 -12.41
N ARG A 70 -0.62 -9.00 -11.19
CA ARG A 70 -1.64 -9.06 -10.14
C ARG A 70 -1.09 -8.34 -8.91
N ARG A 71 -1.82 -7.35 -8.38
CA ARG A 71 -1.29 -6.47 -7.32
C ARG A 71 -2.40 -5.89 -6.46
N VAL A 72 -2.07 -5.67 -5.20
CA VAL A 72 -2.88 -4.89 -4.26
C VAL A 72 -2.08 -3.66 -3.89
N ILE A 73 -2.64 -2.48 -4.15
CA ILE A 73 -2.02 -1.19 -3.89
C ILE A 73 -2.85 -0.47 -2.83
N VAL A 74 -2.21 -0.07 -1.76
CA VAL A 74 -2.82 0.70 -0.68
C VAL A 74 -2.11 2.04 -0.56
N ILE A 75 -2.85 3.13 -0.72
CA ILE A 75 -2.31 4.51 -0.72
C ILE A 75 -2.89 5.27 0.46
N SER A 76 -2.04 5.50 1.47
CA SER A 76 -2.36 6.30 2.66
C SER A 76 -1.80 7.71 2.51
N ALA A 77 -2.59 8.59 1.88
CA ALA A 77 -2.28 10.01 1.73
C ALA A 77 -3.56 10.86 1.52
N CYS A 78 -3.47 12.17 1.72
CA CYS A 78 -4.49 13.12 1.27
C CYS A 78 -4.69 12.99 -0.24
N HIS A 79 -5.92 13.15 -0.72
CA HIS A 79 -6.27 13.09 -2.14
C HIS A 79 -5.92 11.77 -2.85
N SER A 80 -5.59 10.71 -2.10
CA SER A 80 -5.14 9.41 -2.63
C SER A 80 -6.13 8.75 -3.59
N GLY A 81 -7.43 9.03 -3.46
CA GLY A 81 -8.47 8.59 -4.40
C GLY A 81 -8.25 9.03 -5.85
N SER A 82 -7.41 10.06 -6.09
CA SER A 82 -7.02 10.50 -7.45
C SER A 82 -6.26 9.43 -8.25
N PHE A 83 -5.64 8.46 -7.58
CA PHE A 83 -4.88 7.39 -8.20
C PHE A 83 -5.74 6.23 -8.72
N ILE A 84 -6.97 6.10 -8.21
CA ILE A 84 -7.86 4.97 -8.55
C ILE A 84 -8.08 4.88 -10.05
N ARG A 85 -8.40 6.00 -10.70
CA ARG A 85 -8.72 6.02 -12.13
C ARG A 85 -7.58 5.50 -13.01
N ALA A 86 -6.32 5.74 -12.63
CA ALA A 86 -5.16 5.35 -13.42
C ALA A 86 -4.71 3.91 -13.14
N LEU A 87 -4.91 3.43 -11.90
CA LEU A 87 -4.32 2.17 -11.43
C LEU A 87 -5.32 1.01 -11.35
N ALA A 88 -6.57 1.26 -10.96
CA ALA A 88 -7.53 0.20 -10.69
C ALA A 88 -7.97 -0.49 -11.99
N ASN A 89 -7.90 -1.82 -11.99
CA ASN A 89 -8.30 -2.67 -13.11
C ASN A 89 -8.60 -4.10 -12.58
N PRO A 90 -9.09 -5.04 -13.40
CA PRO A 90 -9.43 -6.38 -12.94
C PRO A 90 -8.32 -7.10 -12.15
N THR A 91 -7.05 -6.88 -12.45
CA THR A 91 -5.94 -7.52 -11.75
C THR A 91 -5.23 -6.61 -10.75
N THR A 92 -5.71 -5.39 -10.55
CA THR A 92 -5.11 -4.39 -9.64
C THR A 92 -6.18 -3.84 -8.71
N LEU A 93 -6.15 -4.27 -7.45
CA LEU A 93 -6.96 -3.71 -6.38
C LEU A 93 -6.28 -2.45 -5.85
N VAL A 94 -7.00 -1.34 -5.79
CA VAL A 94 -6.51 -0.07 -5.23
C VAL A 94 -7.38 0.29 -4.03
N ILE A 95 -6.75 0.59 -2.91
CA ILE A 95 -7.39 1.02 -1.66
C ILE A 95 -6.79 2.36 -1.25
N THR A 96 -7.61 3.35 -0.96
CA THR A 96 -7.15 4.72 -0.66
C THR A 96 -7.69 5.22 0.67
N ALA A 97 -6.86 5.96 1.40
CA ALA A 97 -7.23 6.54 2.69
C ALA A 97 -8.23 7.70 2.58
N ALA A 98 -8.32 8.35 1.43
CA ALA A 98 -9.24 9.45 1.19
C ALA A 98 -9.74 9.49 -0.26
N ARG A 99 -10.85 10.22 -0.47
CA ARG A 99 -11.35 10.58 -1.80
C ARG A 99 -10.43 11.60 -2.48
N ALA A 100 -10.47 11.66 -3.81
CA ALA A 100 -9.60 12.53 -4.61
C ALA A 100 -9.64 14.03 -4.22
N ASP A 101 -10.73 14.52 -3.63
CA ASP A 101 -10.93 15.91 -3.19
C ASP A 101 -10.97 16.06 -1.67
N ARG A 102 -10.55 15.03 -0.91
CA ARG A 102 -10.56 15.02 0.56
C ARG A 102 -9.16 14.78 1.13
N SER A 103 -8.93 15.32 2.32
CA SER A 103 -7.75 15.02 3.13
C SER A 103 -7.95 13.72 3.92
N SER A 104 -6.84 13.06 4.28
CA SER A 104 -6.80 11.97 5.26
C SER A 104 -6.19 12.46 6.58
N PHE A 105 -6.50 11.80 7.70
CA PHE A 105 -6.14 12.29 9.04
C PHE A 105 -5.20 11.34 9.82
N GLY A 106 -4.63 11.87 10.90
CA GLY A 106 -3.80 11.12 11.85
C GLY A 106 -2.29 11.18 11.60
N CYS A 107 -1.79 12.14 10.83
CA CYS A 107 -0.35 12.35 10.59
C CYS A 107 0.36 13.14 11.70
N GLU A 108 -0.20 13.21 12.90
CA GLU A 108 0.37 13.94 14.03
C GLU A 108 1.62 13.22 14.58
N ASP A 109 2.69 13.96 14.91
CA ASP A 109 3.98 13.43 15.37
C ASP A 109 3.89 12.46 16.56
N ARG A 110 2.83 12.56 17.38
CA ARG A 110 2.62 11.70 18.57
C ARG A 110 1.83 10.44 18.26
N ARG A 111 1.25 10.30 17.07
CA ARG A 111 0.49 9.11 16.67
C ARG A 111 1.41 8.14 15.94
N ARG A 112 1.35 6.86 16.35
CA ARG A 112 2.09 5.77 15.70
C ARG A 112 1.51 5.37 14.34
N TRP A 113 0.28 5.78 14.06
CA TRP A 113 -0.49 5.39 12.88
C TRP A 113 -1.37 6.56 12.41
N THR A 114 -1.53 6.67 11.09
CA THR A 114 -2.65 7.44 10.50
C THR A 114 -3.98 6.76 10.82
N TYR A 115 -5.10 7.47 10.66
CA TYR A 115 -6.42 6.88 10.94
C TYR A 115 -6.66 5.67 10.05
N PHE A 116 -6.30 5.81 8.78
CA PHE A 116 -6.39 4.69 7.85
C PHE A 116 -5.42 3.55 8.23
N GLY A 117 -4.17 3.88 8.59
CA GLY A 117 -3.19 2.90 9.01
C GLY A 117 -3.65 2.06 10.21
N ASP A 118 -4.17 2.72 11.24
CA ASP A 118 -4.68 2.04 12.43
C ASP A 118 -5.92 1.21 12.13
N ALA A 119 -6.90 1.80 11.44
CA ALA A 119 -8.15 1.14 11.12
C ALA A 119 -7.97 -0.08 10.21
N TYR A 120 -7.18 0.06 9.14
CA TYR A 120 -7.04 -0.99 8.13
C TYR A 120 -6.00 -2.05 8.51
N PHE A 121 -4.77 -1.65 8.86
CA PHE A 121 -3.70 -2.61 9.14
C PHE A 121 -3.71 -3.10 10.59
N ASN A 122 -3.77 -2.19 11.55
CA ASN A 122 -3.61 -2.56 12.96
C ASN A 122 -4.88 -3.22 13.53
N GLN A 123 -6.07 -2.88 13.02
CA GLN A 123 -7.34 -3.39 13.56
C GLN A 123 -8.10 -4.33 12.61
N ALA A 124 -8.24 -4.00 11.32
CA ALA A 124 -9.10 -4.77 10.43
C ALA A 124 -8.42 -6.03 9.87
N LEU A 125 -7.25 -5.89 9.24
CA LEU A 125 -6.54 -7.02 8.63
C LEU A 125 -6.04 -8.06 9.66
N ARG A 126 -5.81 -7.65 10.91
CA ARG A 126 -5.46 -8.60 11.99
C ARG A 126 -6.61 -9.53 12.39
N GLN A 127 -7.85 -9.16 12.06
CA GLN A 127 -9.03 -9.95 12.39
C GLN A 127 -9.58 -10.68 11.18
N ASP A 128 -9.38 -10.15 9.97
CA ASP A 128 -9.90 -10.71 8.74
C ASP A 128 -8.96 -10.44 7.57
N MET A 129 -8.47 -11.51 6.94
CA MET A 129 -7.54 -11.44 5.81
C MET A 129 -8.24 -11.06 4.48
N SER A 130 -9.57 -10.92 4.47
CA SER A 130 -10.29 -10.40 3.30
C SER A 130 -10.11 -8.89 3.18
N PHE A 131 -9.42 -8.44 2.12
CA PHE A 131 -9.23 -7.01 1.84
C PHE A 131 -10.55 -6.23 1.84
N THR A 132 -11.60 -6.77 1.23
CA THR A 132 -12.93 -6.12 1.17
C THR A 132 -13.57 -5.99 2.54
N ARG A 133 -13.62 -7.07 3.34
CA ARG A 133 -14.24 -7.03 4.67
C ARG A 133 -13.42 -6.19 5.65
N ALA A 134 -12.10 -6.27 5.54
CA ALA A 134 -11.19 -5.43 6.30
C ALA A 134 -11.38 -3.94 5.94
N PHE A 135 -11.54 -3.62 4.65
CA PHE A 135 -11.80 -2.26 4.20
C PHE A 135 -13.15 -1.73 4.71
N ASP A 136 -14.21 -2.53 4.65
CA ASP A 136 -15.52 -2.14 5.18
C ASP A 136 -15.48 -1.85 6.68
N LYS A 137 -14.74 -2.66 7.44
CA LYS A 137 -14.52 -2.42 8.87
C LYS A 137 -13.72 -1.16 9.09
N ALA A 138 -12.62 -0.96 8.35
CA ALA A 138 -11.79 0.22 8.47
C ALA A 138 -12.57 1.50 8.17
N ARG A 139 -13.38 1.50 7.10
CA ARG A 139 -14.26 2.62 6.72
C ARG A 139 -15.23 2.99 7.86
N ARG A 140 -15.83 2.00 8.53
CA ARG A 140 -16.72 2.24 9.68
C ARG A 140 -15.99 2.88 10.86
N LEU A 141 -14.79 2.39 11.19
CA LEU A 141 -13.96 2.95 12.26
C LEU A 141 -13.55 4.39 11.96
N ILE A 142 -13.08 4.65 10.75
CA ILE A 142 -12.67 5.99 10.31
C ILE A 142 -13.85 6.96 10.38
N THR A 143 -15.02 6.58 9.85
CA THR A 143 -16.23 7.40 9.94
C THR A 143 -16.58 7.74 11.39
N LEU A 144 -16.48 6.76 12.30
CA LEU A 144 -16.76 6.98 13.72
C LEU A 144 -15.79 7.99 14.34
N TRP A 145 -14.48 7.83 14.12
CA TRP A 145 -13.46 8.73 14.67
C TRP A 145 -13.58 10.14 14.10
N GLU A 146 -13.73 10.26 12.78
CA GLU A 146 -13.90 11.56 12.11
C GLU A 146 -15.17 12.27 12.57
N THR A 147 -16.27 11.55 12.76
CA THR A 147 -17.53 12.13 13.27
C THR A 147 -17.37 12.59 14.73
N THR A 148 -16.71 11.79 15.56
CA THR A 148 -16.47 12.11 16.98
C THR A 148 -15.65 13.39 17.12
N GLU A 149 -14.66 13.56 16.25
CA GLU A 149 -13.76 14.73 16.23
C GLU A 149 -14.29 15.87 15.35
N ARG A 150 -15.49 15.72 14.76
CA ARG A 150 -16.14 16.72 13.89
C ARG A 150 -15.28 17.12 12.68
N LEU A 151 -14.54 16.16 12.14
CA LEU A 151 -13.72 16.33 10.95
C LEU A 151 -14.58 16.21 9.69
N VAL A 152 -14.10 16.83 8.61
CA VAL A 152 -14.67 16.62 7.28
C VAL A 152 -14.34 15.19 6.83
N PRO A 153 -15.32 14.34 6.48
CA PRO A 153 -15.05 12.93 6.21
C PRO A 153 -14.04 12.71 5.08
N SER A 154 -13.04 11.84 5.31
CA SER A 154 -12.01 11.50 4.31
C SER A 154 -12.58 10.66 3.17
N LEU A 155 -13.63 9.87 3.45
CA LEU A 155 -14.30 8.96 2.51
C LEU A 155 -13.31 7.99 1.83
N PRO A 156 -12.69 7.06 2.58
CA PRO A 156 -11.81 6.04 2.01
C PRO A 156 -12.49 5.29 0.85
N GLN A 157 -11.72 4.92 -0.16
CA GLN A 157 -12.25 4.28 -1.38
C GLN A 157 -11.51 2.98 -1.69
N MET A 158 -12.18 2.07 -2.40
CA MET A 158 -11.61 0.83 -2.91
C MET A 158 -12.19 0.52 -4.28
N ALA A 159 -11.35 0.11 -5.23
CA ALA A 159 -11.78 -0.23 -6.60
C ALA A 159 -10.81 -1.21 -7.29
N GLY A 160 -11.33 -1.93 -8.29
CA GLY A 160 -10.58 -2.92 -9.06
C GLY A 160 -10.40 -4.25 -8.33
N GLY A 161 -9.55 -5.11 -8.89
CA GLY A 161 -9.19 -6.41 -8.30
C GLY A 161 -10.23 -7.51 -8.49
N GLU A 162 -11.19 -7.36 -9.40
CA GLU A 162 -12.25 -8.33 -9.68
C GLU A 162 -11.71 -9.71 -10.08
N ALA A 163 -10.54 -9.76 -10.71
CA ALA A 163 -9.82 -10.97 -11.12
C ALA A 163 -8.72 -11.39 -10.13
N LEU A 164 -8.58 -10.74 -8.97
CA LEU A 164 -7.65 -11.22 -7.93
C LEU A 164 -8.17 -12.49 -7.23
N GLY A 165 -9.48 -12.77 -7.28
CA GLY A 165 -10.07 -13.92 -6.59
C GLY A 165 -9.87 -13.85 -5.07
N ALA A 166 -10.62 -14.67 -4.32
CA ALA A 166 -10.27 -14.88 -2.91
C ALA A 166 -8.86 -15.52 -2.88
N PRO A 167 -7.94 -15.07 -2.00
CA PRO A 167 -6.73 -15.84 -1.77
C PRO A 167 -7.19 -17.26 -1.39
N ARG A 168 -6.77 -18.26 -2.18
CA ARG A 168 -7.04 -19.68 -1.88
C ARG A 168 -6.21 -20.06 -0.66
N LEU A 169 -6.66 -19.62 0.50
CA LEU A 169 -6.16 -20.10 1.77
C LEU A 169 -6.94 -21.37 2.07
N ASN A 170 -6.36 -22.51 1.69
CA ASN A 170 -6.77 -23.79 2.23
C ASN A 170 -6.53 -23.74 3.74
N MET A 171 -7.56 -23.40 4.50
CA MET A 171 -7.62 -23.63 5.94
C MET A 171 -8.18 -25.03 6.12
N ASN A 172 -7.30 -26.00 6.33
CA ASN A 172 -7.63 -27.32 6.86
C ASN A 172 -6.82 -27.50 8.15
#